data_AF-A0A519RS36-F1
#
_entry.id   AF-A0A519RS36-F1
#
_cell.length_a   1.000
_cell.length_b   1.000
_cell.length_c   1.000
_cell.angle_alpha   90.00
_cell.angle_beta   90.00
_cell.angle_gamma   90.00
#
_symmetry.space_group_name_H-M   'P 1'
#
loop_
_entity.id
_entity.type
_entity.pdbx_description
1 polymer ?
#
loop_
_entity_poly.entity_id
_entity_poly.type
_entity_poly.pdbx_seq_one_letter_code
_entity_poly.pdbx_strand_id
1 'polypeptide(L)'
;VSDRTPKFRNIHFSNITGQVNQAAYLNGLEEMPIENITFNDINMEAKTGFDISFSNRIEFHNVQVNTELGPSLRASRVNNLVVDGLKTYTPHNDAAVIDLKNVSDLFLYNAFPVAGTANYLRLSGAGTKNISLGNNNFKNARVGVKKEKDVYEAIDYVSGDKGQ
;
A
#
# COMPACT_ATOMS: atom_id res chain seq x y z
N VAL A 1 -8.35 -25.75 -4.48
CA VAL A 1 -8.63 -25.16 -5.81
C VAL A 1 -9.14 -26.21 -6.77
N SER A 2 -10.16 -25.89 -7.58
CA SER A 2 -10.60 -26.73 -8.71
C SER A 2 -10.54 -25.94 -10.03
N ASP A 3 -10.58 -26.61 -11.18
CA ASP A 3 -10.65 -25.94 -12.50
C ASP A 3 -11.93 -25.12 -12.70
N ARG A 4 -12.94 -25.34 -11.86
CA ARG A 4 -14.21 -24.58 -11.89
C ARG A 4 -14.16 -23.32 -11.03
N THR A 5 -13.12 -23.15 -10.20
CA THR A 5 -12.98 -21.99 -9.32
C THR A 5 -12.59 -20.77 -10.16
N PRO A 6 -13.41 -19.69 -10.20
CA PRO A 6 -13.12 -18.51 -11.00
C PRO A 6 -11.81 -17.85 -10.56
N LYS A 7 -10.98 -17.44 -11.54
CA LYS A 7 -9.74 -16.71 -11.33
C LYS A 7 -9.96 -15.24 -11.67
N PHE A 8 -9.71 -14.35 -10.70
CA PHE A 8 -9.77 -12.89 -10.92
C PHE A 8 -8.36 -12.38 -11.22
N ARG A 9 -8.16 -11.82 -12.42
CA ARG A 9 -6.86 -11.28 -12.83
C ARG A 9 -6.97 -10.27 -13.98
N ASN A 10 -5.91 -9.50 -14.20
CA ASN A 10 -5.78 -8.56 -15.31
C ASN A 10 -6.87 -7.48 -15.29
N ILE A 11 -7.01 -6.81 -14.15
CA ILE A 11 -8.01 -5.75 -13.95
C ILE A 11 -7.28 -4.44 -13.74
N HIS A 12 -7.59 -3.44 -14.56
CA HIS A 12 -6.89 -2.16 -14.53
C HIS A 12 -7.90 -1.03 -14.36
N PHE A 13 -7.75 -0.25 -13.29
CA PHE A 13 -8.54 0.92 -12.96
C PHE A 13 -7.72 2.16 -13.27
N SER A 14 -8.30 3.11 -14.03
CA SER A 14 -7.61 4.36 -14.32
C SER A 14 -8.51 5.58 -14.39
N ASN A 15 -7.96 6.75 -14.06
CA ASN A 15 -8.61 8.06 -14.20
C ASN A 15 -9.94 8.16 -13.43
N ILE A 16 -9.97 7.63 -12.20
CA ILE A 16 -11.18 7.59 -11.39
C ILE A 16 -11.09 8.67 -10.31
N THR A 17 -12.12 9.51 -10.25
CA THR A 17 -12.34 10.45 -9.15
C THR A 17 -13.69 10.20 -8.51
N GLY A 18 -13.78 10.24 -7.17
CA GLY A 18 -15.08 10.06 -6.51
C GLY A 18 -15.08 10.17 -4.99
N GLN A 19 -16.28 10.19 -4.44
CA GLN A 19 -16.55 10.04 -3.01
C GLN A 19 -17.18 8.67 -2.78
N VAL A 20 -16.58 7.85 -1.92
CA VAL A 20 -16.97 6.45 -1.75
C VAL A 20 -16.97 6.03 -0.29
N ASN A 21 -17.70 4.96 0.05
CA ASN A 21 -17.57 4.38 1.39
C ASN A 21 -16.23 3.67 1.58
N GLN A 22 -15.74 2.97 0.56
CA GLN A 22 -14.45 2.27 0.59
C GLN A 22 -13.75 2.44 -0.75
N ALA A 23 -12.46 2.80 -0.75
CA ALA A 23 -11.72 3.06 -1.99
C ALA A 23 -11.67 1.83 -2.90
N ALA A 24 -11.24 0.68 -2.36
CA ALA A 24 -11.47 -0.62 -2.97
C ALA A 24 -11.34 -1.75 -1.94
N TYR A 25 -11.95 -2.89 -2.26
CA TYR A 25 -11.80 -4.13 -1.52
C TYR A 25 -11.41 -5.24 -2.50
N LEU A 26 -10.21 -5.80 -2.32
CA LEU A 26 -9.73 -6.95 -3.09
C LEU A 26 -9.40 -8.07 -2.12
N ASN A 27 -10.02 -9.23 -2.29
CA ASN A 27 -9.77 -10.38 -1.44
C ASN A 27 -9.74 -11.66 -2.27
N GLY A 28 -8.55 -12.21 -2.45
CA GLY A 28 -8.35 -13.52 -3.05
C GLY A 28 -8.43 -14.65 -2.04
N LEU A 29 -7.97 -15.82 -2.47
CA LEU A 29 -7.77 -16.98 -1.62
C LEU A 29 -6.27 -17.24 -1.46
N GLU A 30 -5.85 -17.86 -0.37
CA GLU A 30 -4.45 -18.20 -0.15
C GLU A 30 -3.90 -19.10 -1.27
N GLU A 31 -4.70 -20.05 -1.70
CA GLU A 31 -4.41 -20.97 -2.78
C GLU A 31 -4.68 -20.41 -4.19
N MET A 32 -5.39 -19.27 -4.28
CA MET A 32 -5.77 -18.62 -5.54
C MET A 32 -5.85 -17.10 -5.35
N PRO A 33 -4.69 -16.41 -5.30
CA PRO A 33 -4.67 -14.98 -5.12
C PRO A 33 -5.27 -14.25 -6.33
N ILE A 34 -5.87 -13.08 -6.09
CA ILE A 34 -6.20 -12.14 -7.17
C ILE A 34 -4.88 -11.63 -7.75
N GLU A 35 -4.79 -11.51 -9.07
CA GLU A 35 -3.49 -11.30 -9.71
C GLU A 35 -3.48 -10.23 -10.80
N ASN A 36 -2.40 -9.46 -10.90
CA ASN A 36 -2.19 -8.46 -11.96
C ASN A 36 -3.31 -7.40 -11.97
N ILE A 37 -3.32 -6.58 -10.92
CA ILE A 37 -4.29 -5.49 -10.73
C ILE A 37 -3.54 -4.16 -10.67
N THR A 38 -4.00 -3.16 -11.41
CA THR A 38 -3.38 -1.82 -11.44
C THR A 38 -4.39 -0.75 -11.08
N PHE A 39 -3.97 0.20 -10.26
CA PHE A 39 -4.66 1.47 -9.99
C PHE A 39 -3.78 2.61 -10.47
N ASN A 40 -4.23 3.35 -11.49
CA ASN A 40 -3.46 4.43 -12.09
C ASN A 40 -4.26 5.74 -12.12
N ASP A 41 -3.70 6.85 -11.63
CA ASP A 41 -4.36 8.16 -11.61
C ASP A 41 -5.74 8.12 -10.92
N ILE A 42 -5.70 7.86 -9.60
CA ILE A 42 -6.89 7.74 -8.75
C ILE A 42 -6.94 8.91 -7.76
N ASN A 43 -8.12 9.52 -7.59
CA ASN A 43 -8.35 10.56 -6.60
C ASN A 43 -9.67 10.32 -5.85
N MET A 44 -9.62 9.91 -4.58
CA MET A 44 -10.82 9.59 -3.82
C MET A 44 -10.88 10.26 -2.46
N GLU A 45 -12.09 10.69 -2.09
CA GLU A 45 -12.50 10.86 -0.69
C GLU A 45 -13.23 9.59 -0.27
N ALA A 46 -12.77 8.94 0.80
CA ALA A 46 -13.32 7.66 1.21
C ALA A 46 -13.54 7.60 2.73
N LYS A 47 -14.56 6.87 3.18
CA LYS A 47 -14.65 6.56 4.61
C LYS A 47 -13.51 5.64 5.05
N THR A 48 -13.18 4.62 4.26
CA THR A 48 -11.99 3.77 4.44
C THR A 48 -11.20 3.59 3.14
N GLY A 49 -9.89 3.36 3.26
CA GLY A 49 -8.99 3.23 2.12
C GLY A 49 -9.08 1.88 1.39
N PHE A 50 -8.02 1.56 0.64
CA PHE A 50 -7.86 0.27 -0.01
C PHE A 50 -7.65 -0.82 1.05
N ASP A 51 -8.35 -1.95 0.91
CA ASP A 51 -8.09 -3.16 1.69
C ASP A 51 -7.87 -4.33 0.72
N ILE A 52 -6.61 -4.79 0.66
CA ILE A 52 -6.15 -5.78 -0.30
C ILE A 52 -5.59 -6.99 0.44
N SER A 53 -6.15 -8.17 0.20
CA SER A 53 -5.70 -9.40 0.82
C SER A 53 -5.57 -10.53 -0.19
N PHE A 54 -4.61 -11.43 0.04
CA PHE A 54 -4.36 -12.62 -0.78
C PHE A 54 -4.25 -12.27 -2.26
N SER A 55 -3.22 -11.50 -2.61
CA SER A 55 -3.08 -10.92 -3.94
C SER A 55 -1.63 -11.00 -4.43
N ASN A 56 -1.45 -10.97 -5.75
CA ASN A 56 -0.13 -11.03 -6.39
C ASN A 56 -0.04 -9.99 -7.52
N ARG A 57 1.10 -9.32 -7.69
CA ARG A 57 1.30 -8.31 -8.74
C ARG A 57 0.22 -7.22 -8.67
N ILE A 58 0.28 -6.42 -7.61
CA ILE A 58 -0.60 -5.27 -7.40
C ILE A 58 0.22 -4.01 -7.56
N GLU A 59 -0.29 -3.06 -8.32
CA GLU A 59 0.44 -1.82 -8.61
C GLU A 59 -0.44 -0.59 -8.40
N PHE A 60 0.13 0.40 -7.72
CA PHE A 60 -0.44 1.72 -7.53
C PHE A 60 0.47 2.76 -8.18
N HIS A 61 -0.08 3.57 -9.07
CA HIS A 61 0.62 4.66 -9.75
C HIS A 61 -0.20 5.94 -9.63
N ASN A 62 0.38 6.98 -9.02
CA ASN A 62 -0.28 8.29 -8.84
C ASN A 62 -1.66 8.20 -8.16
N VAL A 63 -1.69 7.64 -6.95
CA VAL A 63 -2.95 7.44 -6.20
C VAL A 63 -3.06 8.39 -5.01
N GLN A 64 -4.13 9.17 -4.99
CA GLN A 64 -4.52 10.00 -3.84
C GLN A 64 -5.80 9.44 -3.22
N VAL A 65 -5.74 9.10 -1.93
CA VAL A 65 -6.95 8.74 -1.16
C VAL A 65 -6.91 9.37 0.22
N ASN A 66 -7.87 10.25 0.44
CA ASN A 66 -8.16 10.84 1.75
C ASN A 66 -9.20 9.96 2.45
N THR A 67 -8.87 9.47 3.65
CA THR A 67 -9.75 8.61 4.43
C THR A 67 -10.34 9.35 5.62
N GLU A 68 -11.57 9.03 6.00
CA GLU A 68 -12.09 9.41 7.32
C GLU A 68 -11.46 8.58 8.44
N LEU A 69 -11.17 7.30 8.17
CA LEU A 69 -10.68 6.34 9.15
C LEU A 69 -9.61 5.42 8.56
N GLY A 70 -8.56 5.17 9.34
CA GLY A 70 -7.54 4.16 9.03
C GLY A 70 -6.63 4.51 7.85
N PRO A 71 -5.82 3.56 7.37
CA PRO A 71 -4.84 3.79 6.32
C PRO A 71 -5.50 4.07 4.97
N SER A 72 -4.81 4.82 4.10
CA SER A 72 -5.16 4.94 2.68
C SER A 72 -4.96 3.61 1.96
N LEU A 73 -3.94 2.84 2.34
CA LEU A 73 -3.71 1.47 1.84
C LEU A 73 -3.42 0.51 2.99
N ARG A 74 -4.28 -0.49 3.16
CA ARG A 74 -4.01 -1.69 3.93
C ARG A 74 -3.80 -2.85 2.96
N ALA A 75 -2.68 -3.56 3.10
CA ALA A 75 -2.44 -4.79 2.33
C ALA A 75 -1.94 -5.93 3.21
N SER A 76 -2.49 -7.12 3.03
CA SER A 76 -2.08 -8.30 3.78
C SER A 76 -1.89 -9.55 2.91
N ARG A 77 -0.80 -10.30 3.12
CA ARG A 77 -0.48 -11.47 2.29
C ARG A 77 -0.50 -11.13 0.80
N VAL A 78 0.28 -10.10 0.46
CA VAL A 78 0.46 -9.63 -0.92
C VAL A 78 1.89 -9.91 -1.35
N ASN A 79 2.04 -10.48 -2.52
CA ASN A 79 3.33 -10.70 -3.16
C ASN A 79 3.48 -9.78 -4.37
N ASN A 80 4.66 -9.21 -4.60
CA ASN A 80 4.94 -8.32 -5.73
C ASN A 80 4.01 -7.08 -5.71
N LEU A 81 4.30 -6.14 -4.80
CA LEU A 81 3.55 -4.90 -4.64
C LEU A 81 4.40 -3.72 -5.11
N VAL A 82 3.85 -2.90 -6.02
CA VAL A 82 4.47 -1.63 -6.43
C VAL A 82 3.61 -0.48 -5.95
N VAL A 83 4.23 0.50 -5.29
CA VAL A 83 3.56 1.73 -4.85
C VAL A 83 4.38 2.93 -5.30
N ASP A 84 3.89 3.60 -6.33
CA ASP A 84 4.46 4.83 -6.89
C ASP A 84 3.57 6.04 -6.54
N GLY A 85 4.10 6.93 -5.69
CA GLY A 85 3.49 8.25 -5.48
C GLY A 85 2.14 8.25 -4.75
N LEU A 86 1.86 7.25 -3.91
CA LEU A 86 0.65 7.22 -3.08
C LEU A 86 0.65 8.37 -2.07
N LYS A 87 -0.46 9.09 -1.94
CA LYS A 87 -0.58 10.23 -1.01
C LYS A 87 -1.96 10.36 -0.36
N THR A 88 -1.98 11.07 0.77
CA THR A 88 -3.17 11.58 1.44
C THR A 88 -2.88 13.00 1.91
N TYR A 89 -3.89 13.87 1.87
CA TYR A 89 -3.86 15.21 2.46
C TYR A 89 -4.50 15.25 3.85
N THR A 90 -5.12 14.16 4.30
CA THR A 90 -5.78 14.04 5.60
C THR A 90 -5.21 12.87 6.41
N PRO A 91 -3.91 12.89 6.77
CA PRO A 91 -3.31 11.79 7.54
C PRO A 91 -3.88 11.71 8.96
N HIS A 92 -3.95 10.49 9.49
CA HIS A 92 -4.43 10.21 10.85
C HIS A 92 -3.27 10.00 11.81
N ASN A 93 -3.44 10.41 13.08
CA ASN A 93 -2.38 10.28 14.09
C ASN A 93 -2.20 8.86 14.63
N ASP A 94 -3.24 8.04 14.55
CA ASP A 94 -3.36 6.68 15.08
C ASP A 94 -3.24 5.60 13.99
N ALA A 95 -3.09 5.98 12.72
CA ALA A 95 -2.89 5.06 11.60
C ALA A 95 -1.65 5.44 10.78
N ALA A 96 -1.03 4.44 10.14
CA ALA A 96 -0.09 4.71 9.06
C ALA A 96 -0.85 5.06 7.77
N VAL A 97 -0.22 5.78 6.83
CA VAL A 97 -0.81 6.00 5.50
C VAL A 97 -0.89 4.67 4.74
N ILE A 98 0.18 3.88 4.80
CA ILE A 98 0.31 2.55 4.20
C ILE A 98 0.62 1.55 5.33
N ASP A 99 -0.25 0.57 5.52
CA ASP A 99 -0.11 -0.48 6.54
C ASP A 99 -0.03 -1.86 5.87
N LEU A 100 1.16 -2.47 5.91
CA LEU A 100 1.46 -3.72 5.22
C LEU A 100 1.74 -4.85 6.23
N LYS A 101 1.14 -6.02 5.98
CA LYS A 101 1.33 -7.21 6.80
C LYS A 101 1.61 -8.46 5.95
N ASN A 102 2.72 -9.14 6.22
CA ASN A 102 3.16 -10.30 5.43
C ASN A 102 3.19 -9.97 3.93
N VAL A 103 3.90 -8.89 3.57
CA VAL A 103 4.08 -8.48 2.17
C VAL A 103 5.48 -8.83 1.72
N SER A 104 5.61 -9.47 0.55
CA SER A 104 6.90 -9.79 -0.06
C SER A 104 7.08 -9.08 -1.40
N ASP A 105 8.32 -8.71 -1.70
CA ASP A 105 8.71 -8.05 -2.95
C ASP A 105 7.97 -6.71 -3.13
N LEU A 106 8.13 -5.82 -2.15
CA LEU A 106 7.63 -4.44 -2.23
C LEU A 106 8.66 -3.55 -2.94
N PHE A 107 8.22 -2.77 -3.91
CA PHE A 107 8.93 -1.55 -4.31
C PHE A 107 8.05 -0.33 -4.08
N LEU A 108 8.45 0.53 -3.13
CA LEU A 108 7.75 1.76 -2.81
C LEU A 108 8.64 2.97 -3.11
N TYR A 109 8.13 3.86 -3.95
CA TYR A 109 8.91 5.00 -4.41
C TYR A 109 8.07 6.25 -4.67
N ASN A 110 8.78 7.39 -4.80
CA ASN A 110 8.21 8.71 -5.05
C ASN A 110 7.20 9.19 -3.98
N ALA A 111 7.26 8.66 -2.76
CA ALA A 111 6.41 9.12 -1.67
C ALA A 111 6.82 10.52 -1.19
N PHE A 112 5.83 11.39 -1.01
CA PHE A 112 6.03 12.71 -0.40
C PHE A 112 4.89 13.04 0.56
N PRO A 113 4.91 12.49 1.80
CA PRO A 113 3.90 12.76 2.80
C PRO A 113 3.74 14.26 3.11
N VAL A 114 2.53 14.64 3.49
CA VAL A 114 2.19 15.99 3.95
C VAL A 114 2.56 16.16 5.42
N ALA A 115 2.75 17.41 5.84
CA ALA A 115 3.02 17.74 7.24
C ALA A 115 1.89 17.21 8.14
N GLY A 116 2.27 16.66 9.31
CA GLY A 116 1.32 16.04 10.24
C GLY A 116 1.12 14.55 10.03
N THR A 117 1.77 13.93 9.04
CA THR A 117 1.76 12.48 8.88
C THR A 117 2.46 11.81 10.07
N ALA A 118 1.74 10.96 10.82
CA ALA A 118 2.31 10.26 11.97
C ALA A 118 3.30 9.17 11.54
N ASN A 119 2.81 8.13 10.86
CA ASN A 119 3.63 7.11 10.23
C ASN A 119 3.26 7.08 8.75
N TYR A 120 4.23 7.11 7.83
CA TYR A 120 3.90 6.95 6.42
C TYR A 120 3.73 5.47 6.06
N LEU A 121 4.77 4.65 6.25
CA LEU A 121 4.75 3.22 6.02
C LEU A 121 4.84 2.46 7.34
N ARG A 122 3.98 1.46 7.54
CA ARG A 122 4.10 0.46 8.60
C ARG A 122 4.25 -0.93 8.00
N LEU A 123 5.24 -1.67 8.50
CA LEU A 123 5.55 -3.05 8.10
C LEU A 123 5.40 -3.97 9.31
N SER A 124 4.65 -5.07 9.15
CA SER A 124 4.43 -6.07 10.20
C SER A 124 4.35 -7.49 9.65
N GLY A 125 4.46 -8.48 10.52
CA GLY A 125 4.31 -9.89 10.17
C GLY A 125 5.60 -10.55 9.69
N ALA A 126 5.87 -11.74 10.22
CA ALA A 126 7.06 -12.55 9.92
C ALA A 126 7.23 -12.95 8.44
N GLY A 127 6.16 -12.86 7.64
CA GLY A 127 6.24 -13.10 6.20
C GLY A 127 6.71 -11.89 5.38
N THR A 128 6.94 -10.73 6.02
CA THR A 128 7.36 -9.50 5.33
C THR A 128 8.84 -9.53 5.00
N LYS A 129 9.18 -9.43 3.71
CA LYS A 129 10.53 -9.62 3.18
C LYS A 129 10.75 -8.94 1.83
N ASN A 130 12.00 -8.79 1.41
CA ASN A 130 12.37 -8.16 0.13
C ASN A 130 11.70 -6.79 -0.07
N ILE A 131 11.91 -5.89 0.90
CA ILE A 131 11.31 -4.55 0.89
C ILE A 131 12.31 -3.55 0.34
N SER A 132 11.99 -2.94 -0.79
CA SER A 132 12.81 -1.92 -1.45
C SER A 132 12.12 -0.57 -1.45
N LEU A 133 12.83 0.47 -1.02
CA LEU A 133 12.39 1.86 -1.02
C LEU A 133 13.27 2.71 -1.94
N GLY A 134 12.71 3.69 -2.62
CA GLY A 134 13.51 4.64 -3.40
C GLY A 134 12.84 5.99 -3.65
N ASN A 135 13.64 7.05 -3.75
CA ASN A 135 13.22 8.40 -4.06
C ASN A 135 12.04 8.94 -3.21
N ASN A 136 11.98 8.55 -1.93
CA ASN A 136 10.97 9.01 -1.00
C ASN A 136 11.47 10.19 -0.16
N ASN A 137 10.58 11.12 0.13
CA ASN A 137 10.89 12.28 0.97
C ASN A 137 9.98 12.31 2.21
N PHE A 138 10.38 11.58 3.25
CA PHE A 138 9.62 11.45 4.48
C PHE A 138 9.80 12.60 5.47
N LYS A 139 10.46 13.70 5.09
CA LYS A 139 10.78 14.83 5.99
C LYS A 139 9.58 15.41 6.77
N ASN A 140 8.38 15.24 6.23
CA ASN A 140 7.13 15.77 6.79
C ASN A 140 6.35 14.72 7.60
N ALA A 141 6.78 13.45 7.57
CA ALA A 141 6.27 12.42 8.44
C ALA A 141 7.07 12.40 9.75
N ARG A 142 6.40 12.17 10.87
CA ARG A 142 7.08 11.96 12.16
C ARG A 142 7.89 10.67 12.16
N VAL A 143 7.39 9.63 11.50
CA VAL A 143 8.10 8.38 11.22
C VAL A 143 7.86 8.03 9.75
N GLY A 144 8.92 8.01 8.94
CA GLY A 144 8.82 7.61 7.53
C GLY A 144 8.44 6.13 7.41
N VAL A 145 9.19 5.27 8.10
CA VAL A 145 8.98 3.82 8.07
C VAL A 145 9.00 3.25 9.48
N LYS A 146 7.90 2.64 9.88
CA LYS A 146 7.77 1.90 11.14
C LYS A 146 7.84 0.40 10.86
N LYS A 147 8.90 -0.25 11.34
CA LYS A 147 9.06 -1.71 11.28
C LYS A 147 8.70 -2.35 12.62
N GLU A 148 7.73 -3.25 12.64
CA GLU A 148 7.38 -4.02 13.84
C GLU A 148 8.43 -5.11 14.12
N LYS A 149 8.49 -5.59 15.37
CA LYS A 149 9.54 -6.52 15.85
C LYS A 149 9.55 -7.86 15.12
N ASP A 150 8.44 -8.24 14.52
CA ASP A 150 8.27 -9.49 13.79
C ASP A 150 8.71 -9.40 12.33
N VAL A 151 9.19 -8.24 11.86
CA VAL A 151 9.79 -8.09 10.53
C VAL A 151 11.31 -8.20 10.65
N TYR A 152 11.82 -9.38 10.33
CA TYR A 152 13.22 -9.74 10.57
C TYR A 152 14.19 -9.14 9.54
N GLU A 153 13.78 -9.06 8.27
CA GLU A 153 14.64 -8.60 7.20
C GLU A 153 14.92 -7.09 7.26
N ALA A 154 16.06 -6.69 6.70
CA ALA A 154 16.40 -5.29 6.48
C ALA A 154 15.60 -4.73 5.31
N ILE A 155 15.42 -3.42 5.30
CA ILE A 155 14.84 -2.69 4.18
C ILE A 155 15.99 -2.27 3.28
N ASP A 156 15.87 -2.54 1.98
CA ASP A 156 16.78 -2.05 0.96
C ASP A 156 16.38 -0.63 0.54
N TYR A 157 17.31 0.32 0.64
CA TYR A 157 17.09 1.72 0.28
C TYR A 157 17.88 2.01 -1.00
N VAL A 158 17.19 1.97 -2.14
CA VAL A 158 17.78 1.93 -3.47
C VAL A 158 18.35 3.28 -3.88
N SER A 159 17.69 4.39 -3.55
CA SER A 159 18.21 5.75 -3.81
C SER A 159 17.36 6.84 -3.15
N GLY A 160 17.92 8.04 -2.95
CA GLY A 160 17.16 9.29 -2.79
C GLY A 160 16.28 9.45 -1.53
N ASP A 161 16.19 8.44 -0.67
CA ASP A 161 15.32 8.47 0.51
C ASP A 161 15.82 9.43 1.59
N LYS A 162 14.93 10.29 2.11
CA LYS A 162 15.21 11.27 3.17
C LYS A 162 14.22 11.18 4.33
N GLY A 163 14.68 11.48 5.54
CA GLY A 163 13.83 11.52 6.75
C GLY A 163 13.50 10.14 7.31
N GLN A 164 14.49 9.24 7.30
CA GLN A 164 14.39 7.87 7.83
C GLN A 164 14.29 7.88 9.36
#